data_AF-A0A182VWM9-F1
#
_entry.id   AF-A0A182VWM9-F1
#
_cell.length_a   1.000
_cell.length_b   1.000
_cell.length_c   1.000
_cell.angle_alpha   90.00
_cell.angle_beta   90.00
_cell.angle_gamma   90.00
#
_symmetry.space_group_name_H-M   'P 1'
#
loop_
_entity.id
_entity.type
_entity.pdbx_description
1 polymer ?
#
loop_
_entity_poly.entity_id
_entity_poly.type
_entity_poly.pdbx_seq_one_letter_code
_entity_poly.pdbx_strand_id
1 'polypeptide(L)'
;MTLVLERMYDVYREYMVERRDIRSVNLPLLGSPWPLMLLLGTYLYGVLYAGPRFMAQRKAYDLRKIIRVYNIAQVLINSVIFLWIVIKIFFVYRDYNFSCQVCNYTSDFRGLEEMYLSYSYFLLKVLDLADTVFFVLRKKQSHVSFLHVYHHTVMVIGSYCGMLYVPGGHAIMLGIWNTAVHAVMYLYYFLSSYGSQYSGWWKQHLTRMQLLQFIHLAFHFGIPLFFNRECKFPRFWMGVGFLQALFILALFMDFYIKSYIVKRKKQTIPTANQPVLDISLTRELVVKYCEKSSRRTRSDRLFSLHATMALIIRSIYNGYNYLVEKTDDRILDLPLLNSFWTVPLITGAYLYFVLNLGPKLMANRKPFEMRNLIIGYNLVQVAVNAFTFGMAIYYLRKYTYSFVCQPLIRDTSEQSMLELRLGYVYFLLKILDLADTVFFVLRKKQSHVSFLHVYHHTIMAISAALFMRYLAGGHCFMLGMLNTLVHAVMYFYFFLTIYRPELTRSATWKRYVTILQMAQFTYLAFHFFRPIVLGIDCNYPRVIMWFVGVQNVFMMIMFADFYRRAYLRNPNKPHKH
;
A
#
# COMPACT_ATOMS: atom_id res chain seq x y z
N MET A 1 10.35 -8.76 34.02
CA MET A 1 11.05 -9.38 32.87
C MET A 1 10.58 -10.80 32.64
N THR A 2 10.56 -11.66 33.66
CA THR A 2 10.05 -13.05 33.61
C THR A 2 8.62 -13.13 33.10
N LEU A 3 7.71 -12.31 33.66
CA LEU A 3 6.30 -12.24 33.25
C LEU A 3 6.10 -11.78 31.79
N VAL A 4 7.05 -11.01 31.24
CA VAL A 4 7.03 -10.59 29.83
C VAL A 4 7.50 -11.74 28.94
N LEU A 5 8.55 -12.46 29.35
CA LEU A 5 9.07 -13.62 28.61
C LEU A 5 8.07 -14.78 28.59
N GLU A 6 7.40 -15.02 29.71
CA GLU A 6 6.33 -16.02 29.83
C GLU A 6 5.16 -15.67 28.90
N ARG A 7 4.68 -14.41 28.93
CA ARG A 7 3.63 -13.96 28.02
C ARG A 7 4.05 -14.00 26.55
N MET A 8 5.31 -13.67 26.24
CA MET A 8 5.85 -13.80 24.88
C MET A 8 5.89 -15.25 24.43
N TYR A 9 6.22 -16.17 25.34
CA TYR A 9 6.17 -17.61 25.10
C TYR A 9 4.73 -18.08 24.89
N ASP A 10 3.77 -17.60 25.68
CA ASP A 10 2.35 -17.95 25.53
C ASP A 10 1.76 -17.44 24.22
N VAL A 11 2.04 -16.19 23.84
CA VAL A 11 1.62 -15.63 22.54
C VAL A 11 2.28 -16.39 21.39
N TYR A 12 3.57 -16.72 21.53
CA TYR A 12 4.26 -17.55 20.55
C TYR A 12 3.59 -18.92 20.45
N ARG A 13 3.26 -19.55 21.57
CA ARG A 13 2.59 -20.86 21.63
C ARG A 13 1.19 -20.77 21.00
N GLU A 14 0.37 -19.80 21.39
CA GLU A 14 -0.99 -19.64 20.87
C GLU A 14 -0.99 -19.48 19.35
N TYR A 15 -0.20 -18.55 18.81
CA TYR A 15 -0.24 -18.24 17.38
C TYR A 15 0.60 -19.20 16.53
N MET A 16 1.78 -19.60 17.01
CA MET A 16 2.73 -20.41 16.24
C MET A 16 2.67 -21.91 16.55
N VAL A 17 1.89 -22.35 17.55
CA VAL A 17 1.74 -23.77 17.90
C VAL A 17 0.28 -24.20 17.95
N GLU A 18 -0.62 -23.44 18.57
CA GLU A 18 -2.01 -23.87 18.79
C GLU A 18 -2.94 -23.50 17.62
N ARG A 19 -2.84 -22.29 17.08
CA ARG A 19 -3.71 -21.80 15.99
C ARG A 19 -3.25 -22.20 14.60
N ARG A 20 -2.10 -22.85 14.47
CA ARG A 20 -1.55 -23.29 13.19
C ARG A 20 -2.20 -24.59 12.72
N ASP A 21 -2.18 -24.80 11.42
CA ASP A 21 -2.52 -26.09 10.82
C ASP A 21 -1.44 -27.13 11.17
N ILE A 22 -1.84 -28.15 11.93
CA ILE A 22 -0.97 -29.24 12.38
C ILE A 22 -0.36 -30.03 11.22
N ARG A 23 -1.04 -30.09 10.07
CA ARG A 23 -0.58 -30.85 8.89
C ARG A 23 0.67 -30.23 8.28
N SER A 24 0.86 -28.92 8.49
CA SER A 24 2.02 -28.16 7.98
C SER A 24 3.28 -28.29 8.83
N VAL A 25 3.21 -28.87 10.04
CA VAL A 25 4.28 -28.84 11.06
C VAL A 25 5.59 -29.47 10.58
N ASN A 26 5.49 -30.61 9.90
CA ASN A 26 6.65 -31.37 9.48
C ASN A 26 7.22 -30.90 8.12
N LEU A 27 6.60 -29.91 7.49
CA LEU A 27 7.06 -29.41 6.21
C LEU A 27 8.31 -28.52 6.37
N PRO A 28 9.32 -28.66 5.51
CA PRO A 28 10.51 -27.81 5.55
C PRO A 28 10.16 -26.32 5.53
N LEU A 29 10.87 -25.54 6.37
CA LEU A 29 10.68 -24.10 6.64
C LEU A 29 9.38 -23.71 7.38
N LEU A 30 8.45 -24.64 7.63
CA LEU A 30 7.17 -24.36 8.31
C LEU A 30 7.14 -24.82 9.77
N GLY A 31 8.13 -25.59 10.23
CA GLY A 31 8.19 -26.05 11.62
C GLY A 31 8.27 -24.90 12.64
N SER A 32 8.93 -23.79 12.29
CA SER A 32 9.09 -22.61 13.14
C SER A 32 9.23 -21.34 12.29
N PRO A 33 8.86 -20.15 12.80
CA PRO A 33 9.07 -18.90 12.08
C PRO A 33 10.54 -18.46 11.99
N TRP A 34 11.41 -18.95 12.88
CA TRP A 34 12.80 -18.49 12.97
C TRP A 34 13.64 -18.78 11.71
N PRO A 35 13.60 -19.99 11.10
CA PRO A 35 14.26 -20.25 9.83
C PRO A 35 13.86 -19.27 8.72
N LEU A 36 12.56 -18.95 8.61
CA LEU A 36 12.09 -18.01 7.61
C LEU A 36 12.56 -16.58 7.90
N MET A 37 12.48 -16.15 9.16
CA MET A 37 12.95 -14.82 9.57
C MET A 37 14.45 -14.65 9.33
N LEU A 38 15.25 -15.70 9.58
CA LEU A 38 16.67 -15.73 9.27
C LEU A 38 16.90 -15.66 7.75
N LEU A 39 16.16 -16.44 6.96
CA LEU A 39 16.25 -16.43 5.50
C LEU A 39 15.92 -15.05 4.92
N LEU A 40 14.83 -14.42 5.36
CA LEU A 40 14.43 -13.08 4.89
C LEU A 40 15.38 -11.99 5.42
N GLY A 41 15.82 -12.08 6.67
CA GLY A 41 16.78 -11.15 7.26
C GLY A 41 18.13 -11.18 6.52
N THR A 42 18.66 -12.37 6.25
CA THR A 42 19.90 -12.56 5.47
C THR A 42 19.72 -12.14 4.01
N TYR A 43 18.59 -12.46 3.39
CA TYR A 43 18.24 -11.99 2.04
C TYR A 43 18.22 -10.46 1.98
N LEU A 44 17.47 -9.77 2.85
CA LEU A 44 17.34 -8.31 2.85
C LEU A 44 18.68 -7.63 3.14
N TYR A 45 19.43 -8.13 4.12
CA TYR A 45 20.79 -7.66 4.40
C TYR A 45 21.71 -7.84 3.19
N GLY A 46 21.64 -9.02 2.55
CA GLY A 46 22.38 -9.36 1.35
C GLY A 46 22.07 -8.43 0.18
N VAL A 47 20.80 -8.27 -0.21
CA VAL A 47 20.44 -7.53 -1.43
C VAL A 47 20.45 -6.02 -1.26
N LEU A 48 20.20 -5.49 -0.05
CA LEU A 48 20.14 -4.04 0.19
C LEU A 48 21.45 -3.44 0.71
N TYR A 49 22.29 -4.23 1.40
CA TYR A 49 23.50 -3.72 2.06
C TYR A 49 24.78 -4.41 1.60
N ALA A 50 24.91 -5.72 1.84
CA ALA A 50 26.18 -6.43 1.70
C ALA A 50 26.55 -6.65 0.23
N GLY A 51 25.61 -7.14 -0.58
CA GLY A 51 25.78 -7.41 -2.00
C GLY A 51 26.17 -6.17 -2.81
N PRO A 52 25.45 -5.03 -2.71
CA PRO A 52 25.85 -3.80 -3.41
C PRO A 52 27.24 -3.29 -3.01
N ARG A 53 27.65 -3.44 -1.73
CA ARG A 53 29.01 -3.09 -1.28
C ARG A 53 30.06 -4.04 -1.84
N PHE A 54 29.80 -5.35 -1.76
CA PHE A 54 30.67 -6.39 -2.30
C PHE A 54 30.89 -6.21 -3.81
N MET A 55 29.84 -5.83 -4.54
CA MET A 55 29.90 -5.57 -5.98
C MET A 55 30.42 -4.18 -6.34
N ALA A 56 30.65 -3.26 -5.39
CA ALA A 56 31.05 -1.89 -5.67
C ALA A 56 32.36 -1.85 -6.48
N GLN A 57 33.37 -2.60 -6.02
CA GLN A 57 34.70 -2.68 -6.63
C GLN A 57 34.87 -3.82 -7.64
N ARG A 58 33.81 -4.59 -7.92
CA ARG A 58 33.85 -5.75 -8.83
C ARG A 58 33.16 -5.43 -10.16
N LYS A 59 33.60 -6.08 -11.23
CA LYS A 59 32.86 -6.09 -12.51
C LYS A 59 31.57 -6.92 -12.36
N ALA A 60 30.55 -6.60 -13.16
CA ALA A 60 29.30 -7.37 -13.14
C ALA A 60 29.58 -8.81 -13.59
N TYR A 61 29.06 -9.79 -12.85
CA TYR A 61 29.22 -11.19 -13.21
C TYR A 61 28.40 -11.56 -14.45
N ASP A 62 28.97 -12.39 -15.33
CA ASP A 62 28.22 -12.94 -16.47
C ASP A 62 27.43 -14.18 -16.06
N LEU A 63 26.27 -13.94 -15.45
CA LEU A 63 25.35 -15.00 -15.00
C LEU A 63 24.33 -15.39 -16.07
N ARG A 64 24.55 -15.08 -17.36
CA ARG A 64 23.53 -15.29 -18.42
C ARG A 64 23.08 -16.74 -18.54
N LYS A 65 24.01 -17.70 -18.53
CA LYS A 65 23.69 -19.14 -18.60
C LYS A 65 22.86 -19.59 -17.39
N ILE A 66 23.26 -19.18 -16.19
CA ILE A 66 22.56 -19.51 -14.93
C ILE A 66 21.15 -18.92 -14.94
N ILE A 67 20.99 -17.65 -15.30
CA ILE A 67 19.68 -16.98 -15.38
C ILE A 67 18.78 -17.64 -16.43
N ARG A 68 19.34 -18.12 -17.55
CA ARG A 68 18.56 -18.86 -18.56
C ARG A 68 18.01 -20.17 -18.00
N VAL A 69 18.87 -20.98 -17.37
CA VAL A 69 18.47 -22.24 -16.75
C VAL A 69 17.43 -21.98 -15.66
N TYR A 70 17.68 -20.99 -14.80
CA TYR A 70 16.75 -20.58 -13.75
C TYR A 70 15.40 -20.14 -14.31
N ASN A 71 15.37 -19.30 -15.36
CA ASN A 71 14.12 -18.85 -15.96
C ASN A 71 13.35 -20.00 -16.62
N ILE A 72 14.02 -20.94 -17.31
CA ILE A 72 13.35 -22.15 -17.84
C ILE A 72 12.76 -22.98 -16.69
N ALA A 73 13.56 -23.23 -15.65
CA ALA A 73 13.10 -23.99 -14.49
C ALA A 73 11.88 -23.32 -13.84
N GLN A 74 11.92 -22.00 -13.68
CA GLN A 74 10.80 -21.20 -13.20
C GLN A 74 9.56 -21.32 -14.10
N VAL A 75 9.70 -21.26 -15.43
CA VAL A 75 8.58 -21.49 -16.36
C VAL A 75 7.97 -22.87 -16.13
N LEU A 76 8.79 -23.92 -16.11
CA LEU A 76 8.31 -25.30 -15.94
C LEU A 76 7.62 -25.50 -14.59
N ILE A 77 8.23 -25.06 -13.48
CA ILE A 77 7.67 -25.20 -12.14
C ILE A 77 6.36 -24.43 -12.02
N ASN A 78 6.31 -23.18 -12.50
CA ASN A 78 5.07 -22.40 -12.48
C ASN A 78 3.96 -23.05 -13.31
N SER A 79 4.28 -23.55 -14.51
CA SER A 79 3.33 -24.24 -15.37
C SER A 79 2.81 -25.54 -14.77
N VAL A 80 3.70 -26.35 -14.16
CA VAL A 80 3.31 -27.60 -13.50
C VAL A 80 2.40 -27.32 -12.30
N ILE A 81 2.75 -26.37 -11.42
CA ILE A 81 1.92 -26.01 -10.28
C ILE A 81 0.58 -25.44 -10.76
N PHE A 82 0.57 -24.55 -11.76
CA PHE A 82 -0.66 -24.01 -12.32
C PHE A 82 -1.59 -25.11 -12.85
N LEU A 83 -1.06 -26.02 -13.68
CA LEU A 83 -1.84 -27.13 -14.23
C LEU A 83 -2.31 -28.08 -13.13
N TRP A 84 -1.47 -28.37 -12.14
CA TRP A 84 -1.84 -29.24 -11.03
C TRP A 84 -2.99 -28.64 -10.21
N ILE A 85 -2.95 -27.35 -9.88
CA ILE A 85 -4.05 -26.67 -9.19
C ILE A 85 -5.32 -26.69 -10.07
N VAL A 86 -5.22 -26.31 -11.34
CA VAL A 86 -6.38 -26.22 -12.24
C VAL A 86 -7.05 -27.59 -12.45
N ILE A 87 -6.27 -28.64 -12.72
CA ILE A 87 -6.78 -30.00 -12.92
C ILE A 87 -7.48 -30.49 -11.65
N LYS A 88 -6.83 -30.35 -10.48
CA LYS A 88 -7.41 -30.87 -9.24
C LYS A 88 -8.64 -30.11 -8.79
N ILE A 89 -8.56 -28.78 -8.73
CA ILE A 89 -9.64 -27.95 -8.22
C ILE A 89 -10.84 -27.91 -9.19
N PHE A 90 -10.62 -27.74 -10.49
CA PHE A 90 -11.73 -27.53 -11.44
C PHE A 90 -12.16 -28.78 -12.21
N PHE A 91 -11.29 -29.77 -12.44
CA PHE A 91 -11.64 -30.95 -13.23
C PHE A 91 -11.87 -32.21 -12.39
N VAL A 92 -11.15 -32.38 -11.28
CA VAL A 92 -11.31 -33.54 -10.37
C VAL A 92 -12.36 -33.27 -9.30
N TYR A 93 -12.19 -32.23 -8.48
CA TYR A 93 -13.12 -31.94 -7.37
C TYR A 93 -14.41 -31.23 -7.81
N ARG A 94 -14.32 -30.33 -8.81
CA ARG A 94 -15.46 -29.67 -9.50
C ARG A 94 -16.42 -28.86 -8.60
N ASP A 95 -16.07 -28.61 -7.35
CA ASP A 95 -16.94 -27.98 -6.35
C ASP A 95 -16.37 -26.67 -5.79
N TYR A 96 -15.40 -26.07 -6.48
CA TYR A 96 -14.80 -24.80 -6.07
C TYR A 96 -15.81 -23.66 -6.16
N ASN A 97 -16.10 -23.03 -5.02
CA ASN A 97 -17.00 -21.90 -4.93
C ASN A 97 -16.23 -20.57 -5.08
N PHE A 98 -16.40 -19.92 -6.22
CA PHE A 98 -15.75 -18.63 -6.52
C PHE A 98 -16.16 -17.49 -5.56
N SER A 99 -17.36 -17.56 -4.97
CA SER A 99 -17.82 -16.56 -4.02
C SER A 99 -17.24 -16.77 -2.63
N CYS A 100 -17.29 -18.00 -2.11
CA CYS A 100 -16.74 -18.33 -0.80
C CYS A 100 -16.26 -19.78 -0.77
N GLN A 101 -14.95 -19.98 -0.91
CA GLN A 101 -14.33 -21.29 -0.72
C GLN A 101 -13.72 -21.37 0.68
N VAL A 102 -14.18 -22.32 1.49
CA VAL A 102 -13.58 -22.59 2.81
C VAL A 102 -12.35 -23.47 2.68
N CYS A 103 -11.40 -23.35 3.61
CA CYS A 103 -10.26 -24.28 3.69
C CYS A 103 -10.72 -25.64 4.19
N ASN A 104 -10.26 -26.71 3.55
CA ASN A 104 -10.44 -28.06 4.07
C ASN A 104 -9.28 -28.44 5.01
N TYR A 105 -9.58 -28.56 6.31
CA TYR A 105 -8.60 -28.90 7.34
C TYR A 105 -8.50 -30.42 7.63
N THR A 106 -9.27 -31.26 6.93
CA THR A 106 -9.20 -32.71 7.12
C THR A 106 -7.87 -33.27 6.65
N SER A 107 -7.42 -34.37 7.26
CA SER A 107 -6.24 -35.12 6.78
C SER A 107 -6.61 -36.16 5.70
N ASP A 108 -7.71 -35.93 4.99
CA ASP A 108 -8.06 -36.74 3.83
C ASP A 108 -7.17 -36.37 2.63
N PHE A 109 -7.26 -37.18 1.58
CA PHE A 109 -6.45 -36.99 0.37
C PHE A 109 -6.62 -35.57 -0.22
N ARG A 110 -7.83 -35.02 -0.17
CA ARG A 110 -8.14 -33.70 -0.74
C ARG A 110 -7.55 -32.56 0.08
N GLY A 111 -7.78 -32.56 1.39
CA GLY A 111 -7.27 -31.55 2.32
C GLY A 111 -5.75 -31.51 2.33
N LEU A 112 -5.10 -32.69 2.31
CA LEU A 112 -3.64 -32.78 2.17
C LEU A 112 -3.17 -32.30 0.79
N GLU A 113 -3.87 -32.62 -0.30
CA GLU A 113 -3.50 -32.14 -1.63
C GLU A 113 -3.60 -30.61 -1.75
N GLU A 114 -4.66 -29.97 -1.24
CA GLU A 114 -4.78 -28.50 -1.18
C GLU A 114 -3.64 -27.85 -0.38
N MET A 115 -3.24 -28.48 0.72
CA MET A 115 -2.09 -28.06 1.52
C MET A 115 -0.78 -28.20 0.73
N TYR A 116 -0.53 -29.34 0.07
CA TYR A 116 0.70 -29.55 -0.72
C TYR A 116 0.79 -28.62 -1.94
N LEU A 117 -0.34 -28.29 -2.57
CA LEU A 117 -0.40 -27.28 -3.63
C LEU A 117 0.00 -25.90 -3.10
N SER A 118 -0.55 -25.51 -1.95
CA SER A 118 -0.22 -24.25 -1.29
C SER A 118 1.24 -24.23 -0.80
N TYR A 119 1.77 -25.37 -0.35
CA TYR A 119 3.16 -25.52 0.05
C TYR A 119 4.12 -25.37 -1.15
N SER A 120 3.79 -25.99 -2.27
CA SER A 120 4.54 -25.85 -3.53
C SER A 120 4.58 -24.39 -3.98
N TYR A 121 3.46 -23.67 -3.83
CA TYR A 121 3.40 -22.24 -4.09
C TYR A 121 4.27 -21.41 -3.14
N PHE A 122 4.29 -21.73 -1.84
CA PHE A 122 5.17 -21.08 -0.87
C PHE A 122 6.66 -21.27 -1.22
N LEU A 123 7.09 -22.51 -1.51
CA LEU A 123 8.47 -22.80 -1.93
C LEU A 123 8.85 -22.04 -3.20
N LEU A 124 7.93 -21.93 -4.14
CA LEU A 124 8.12 -21.13 -5.35
C LEU A 124 8.36 -19.65 -5.02
N LYS A 125 7.67 -19.06 -4.03
CA LYS A 125 7.92 -17.67 -3.63
C LYS A 125 9.31 -17.50 -2.97
N VAL A 126 9.77 -18.51 -2.23
CA VAL A 126 11.14 -18.54 -1.70
C VAL A 126 12.16 -18.59 -2.84
N LEU A 127 11.90 -19.41 -3.87
CA LEU A 127 12.75 -19.50 -5.07
C LEU A 127 12.82 -18.15 -5.82
N ASP A 128 11.70 -17.43 -5.92
CA ASP A 128 11.61 -16.11 -6.56
C ASP A 128 12.56 -15.06 -5.93
N LEU A 129 13.05 -15.26 -4.69
CA LEU A 129 14.04 -14.36 -4.07
C LEU A 129 15.38 -14.33 -4.83
N ALA A 130 15.70 -15.38 -5.59
CA ALA A 130 16.93 -15.47 -6.37
C ALA A 130 17.02 -14.36 -7.45
N ASP A 131 15.88 -13.88 -7.96
CA ASP A 131 15.81 -12.79 -8.95
C ASP A 131 16.60 -11.56 -8.51
N THR A 132 16.37 -11.14 -7.27
CA THR A 132 17.00 -9.94 -6.70
C THR A 132 18.49 -10.15 -6.51
N VAL A 133 18.90 -11.37 -6.14
CA VAL A 133 20.31 -11.76 -6.03
C VAL A 133 21.00 -11.64 -7.38
N PHE A 134 20.38 -12.15 -8.46
CA PHE A 134 20.90 -12.00 -9.82
C PHE A 134 21.02 -10.54 -10.26
N PHE A 135 20.05 -9.67 -9.90
CA PHE A 135 20.14 -8.25 -10.20
C PHE A 135 21.33 -7.57 -9.50
N VAL A 136 21.57 -7.89 -8.23
CA VAL A 136 22.70 -7.33 -7.47
C VAL A 136 24.04 -7.80 -8.05
N LEU A 137 24.20 -9.10 -8.30
CA LEU A 137 25.43 -9.68 -8.86
C LEU A 137 25.74 -9.20 -10.30
N ARG A 138 24.71 -8.78 -11.05
CA ARG A 138 24.86 -8.17 -12.39
C ARG A 138 24.98 -6.65 -12.38
N LYS A 139 25.05 -6.01 -11.20
CA LYS A 139 25.04 -4.54 -11.01
C LYS A 139 23.84 -3.86 -11.69
N LYS A 140 22.68 -4.53 -11.74
CA LYS A 140 21.42 -4.00 -12.29
C LYS A 140 20.57 -3.36 -11.19
N GLN A 141 21.16 -2.44 -10.43
CA GLN A 141 20.50 -1.86 -9.24
C GLN A 141 19.21 -1.08 -9.56
N SER A 142 19.04 -0.58 -10.80
CA SER A 142 17.80 0.04 -11.25
C SER A 142 16.59 -0.92 -11.23
N HIS A 143 16.83 -2.24 -11.25
CA HIS A 143 15.78 -3.26 -11.16
C HIS A 143 15.45 -3.63 -9.70
N VAL A 144 16.36 -3.40 -8.76
CA VAL A 144 16.14 -3.57 -7.31
C VAL A 144 15.35 -2.36 -6.79
N SER A 145 14.12 -2.24 -7.26
CA SER A 145 13.19 -1.18 -6.89
C SER A 145 12.49 -1.52 -5.57
N PHE A 146 11.90 -0.50 -4.92
CA PHE A 146 11.06 -0.71 -3.75
C PHE A 146 9.92 -1.69 -4.04
N LEU A 147 9.23 -1.53 -5.18
CA LEU A 147 8.16 -2.44 -5.63
C LEU A 147 8.64 -3.89 -5.65
N HIS A 148 9.79 -4.14 -6.28
CA HIS A 148 10.36 -5.48 -6.42
C HIS A 148 10.68 -6.10 -5.06
N VAL A 149 11.47 -5.42 -4.22
CA VAL A 149 11.91 -5.96 -2.93
C VAL A 149 10.72 -6.12 -1.97
N TYR A 150 9.81 -5.15 -1.93
CA TYR A 150 8.60 -5.23 -1.11
C TYR A 150 7.74 -6.43 -1.52
N HIS A 151 7.42 -6.56 -2.82
CA HIS A 151 6.59 -7.65 -3.33
C HIS A 151 7.22 -9.02 -3.00
N HIS A 152 8.49 -9.25 -3.36
CA HIS A 152 9.14 -10.53 -3.11
C HIS A 152 9.22 -10.88 -1.61
N THR A 153 9.40 -9.89 -0.74
CA THR A 153 9.43 -10.13 0.72
C THR A 153 8.05 -10.44 1.28
N VAL A 154 7.04 -9.62 0.93
CA VAL A 154 5.68 -9.76 1.46
C VAL A 154 4.99 -11.00 0.90
N MET A 155 5.24 -11.40 -0.35
CA MET A 155 4.67 -12.64 -0.89
C MET A 155 5.20 -13.88 -0.18
N VAL A 156 6.47 -13.91 0.25
CA VAL A 156 7.03 -15.01 1.05
C VAL A 156 6.42 -15.04 2.46
N ILE A 157 6.34 -13.88 3.15
CA ILE A 157 5.71 -13.79 4.47
C ILE A 157 4.21 -14.16 4.39
N GLY A 158 3.51 -13.63 3.39
CA GLY A 158 2.09 -13.86 3.18
C GLY A 158 1.77 -15.31 2.86
N SER A 159 2.57 -15.97 2.01
CA SER A 159 2.40 -17.40 1.72
C SER A 159 2.80 -18.30 2.89
N TYR A 160 3.80 -17.92 3.70
CA TYR A 160 4.10 -18.61 4.96
C TYR A 160 2.92 -18.55 5.94
N CYS A 161 2.38 -17.37 6.17
CA CYS A 161 1.19 -17.19 7.00
C CYS A 161 -0.03 -17.93 6.40
N GLY A 162 -0.18 -17.92 5.08
CA GLY A 162 -1.18 -18.72 4.38
C GLY A 162 -1.05 -20.20 4.71
N MET A 163 0.17 -20.74 4.67
CA MET A 163 0.43 -22.14 5.04
C MET A 163 0.12 -22.46 6.50
N LEU A 164 0.39 -21.54 7.41
CA LEU A 164 0.12 -21.76 8.83
C LEU A 164 -1.37 -21.72 9.16
N TYR A 165 -2.15 -20.83 8.54
CA TYR A 165 -3.51 -20.55 9.02
C TYR A 165 -4.61 -20.85 8.03
N VAL A 166 -4.34 -20.83 6.73
CA VAL A 166 -5.32 -21.03 5.66
C VAL A 166 -4.71 -21.76 4.45
N PRO A 167 -4.16 -22.99 4.61
CA PRO A 167 -3.48 -23.72 3.53
C PRO A 167 -4.49 -24.34 2.56
N GLY A 168 -5.17 -23.49 1.79
CA GLY A 168 -6.17 -23.90 0.81
C GLY A 168 -7.35 -22.93 0.70
N GLY A 169 -8.48 -23.44 0.24
CA GLY A 169 -9.73 -22.68 0.16
C GLY A 169 -9.65 -21.42 -0.73
N HIS A 170 -10.23 -20.31 -0.25
CA HIS A 170 -10.35 -19.06 -1.02
C HIS A 170 -9.01 -18.48 -1.50
N ALA A 171 -7.93 -18.76 -0.78
CA ALA A 171 -6.58 -18.28 -1.08
C ALA A 171 -5.96 -18.97 -2.30
N ILE A 172 -6.43 -20.17 -2.70
CA ILE A 172 -5.91 -20.91 -3.86
C ILE A 172 -6.00 -20.10 -5.15
N MET A 173 -7.01 -19.25 -5.30
CA MET A 173 -7.17 -18.37 -6.46
C MET A 173 -5.96 -17.44 -6.68
N LEU A 174 -5.31 -17.00 -5.60
CA LEU A 174 -4.07 -16.22 -5.68
C LEU A 174 -2.95 -17.05 -6.31
N GLY A 175 -2.81 -18.32 -5.89
CA GLY A 175 -1.83 -19.25 -6.44
C GLY A 175 -2.06 -19.51 -7.94
N ILE A 176 -3.31 -19.72 -8.36
CA ILE A 176 -3.67 -19.98 -9.77
C ILE A 176 -3.24 -18.82 -10.66
N TRP A 177 -3.72 -17.60 -10.38
CA TRP A 177 -3.38 -16.45 -11.23
C TRP A 177 -1.90 -16.10 -11.15
N ASN A 178 -1.29 -16.16 -9.96
CA ASN A 178 0.12 -15.81 -9.82
C ASN A 178 1.03 -16.78 -10.59
N THR A 179 0.79 -18.09 -10.52
CA THR A 179 1.59 -19.09 -11.25
C THR A 179 1.40 -19.00 -12.76
N ALA A 180 0.17 -18.75 -13.23
CA ALA A 180 -0.08 -18.49 -14.65
C ALA A 180 0.71 -17.28 -15.17
N VAL A 181 0.59 -16.14 -14.47
CA VAL A 181 1.27 -14.91 -14.89
C VAL A 181 2.79 -15.00 -14.73
N HIS A 182 3.28 -15.68 -13.69
CA HIS A 182 4.71 -15.91 -13.49
C HIS A 182 5.30 -16.83 -14.56
N ALA A 183 4.57 -17.87 -15.02
CA ALA A 183 5.02 -18.69 -16.15
C ALA A 183 5.25 -17.81 -17.40
N VAL A 184 4.32 -16.90 -17.72
CA VAL A 184 4.47 -15.98 -18.85
C VAL A 184 5.58 -14.94 -18.61
N MET A 185 5.72 -14.43 -17.38
CA MET A 185 6.75 -13.47 -17.01
C MET A 185 8.16 -14.05 -17.14
N TYR A 186 8.39 -15.25 -16.59
CA TYR A 186 9.69 -15.90 -16.65
C TYR A 186 10.03 -16.36 -18.07
N LEU A 187 9.02 -16.74 -18.87
CA LEU A 187 9.22 -17.01 -20.30
C LEU A 187 9.70 -15.75 -21.02
N TYR A 188 9.11 -14.59 -20.72
CA TYR A 188 9.59 -13.32 -21.24
C TYR A 188 11.03 -13.00 -20.78
N TYR A 189 11.38 -13.25 -19.52
CA TYR A 189 12.75 -13.06 -19.02
C TYR A 189 13.76 -14.02 -19.67
N PHE A 190 13.37 -15.26 -19.94
CA PHE A 190 14.18 -16.22 -20.69
C PHE A 190 14.43 -15.72 -22.13
N LEU A 191 13.38 -15.36 -22.86
CA LEU A 191 13.48 -14.91 -24.24
C LEU A 191 14.27 -13.60 -24.37
N SER A 192 14.04 -12.64 -23.47
CA SER A 192 14.79 -11.37 -23.45
C SER A 192 16.29 -11.53 -23.14
N SER A 193 16.73 -12.71 -22.69
CA SER A 193 18.15 -13.03 -22.49
C SER A 193 18.91 -13.39 -23.77
N TYR A 194 18.21 -13.66 -24.89
CA TYR A 194 18.81 -13.93 -26.21
C TYR A 194 18.91 -12.67 -27.09
N GLY A 195 18.17 -11.62 -26.79
CA GLY A 195 18.22 -10.36 -27.54
C GLY A 195 16.99 -9.47 -27.30
N SER A 196 17.14 -8.18 -27.58
CA SER A 196 16.12 -7.15 -27.32
C SER A 196 15.05 -7.03 -28.44
N GLN A 197 15.09 -7.87 -29.46
CA GLN A 197 14.37 -7.63 -30.73
C GLN A 197 12.83 -7.75 -30.61
N TYR A 198 12.31 -8.46 -29.60
CA TYR A 198 10.86 -8.65 -29.38
C TYR A 198 10.33 -8.02 -28.06
N SER A 199 11.15 -7.20 -27.38
CA SER A 199 10.91 -6.79 -25.98
C SER A 199 9.77 -5.79 -25.79
N GLY A 200 9.56 -4.84 -26.70
CA GLY A 200 8.71 -3.66 -26.42
C GLY A 200 7.22 -3.97 -26.26
N TRP A 201 6.62 -4.61 -27.27
CA TRP A 201 5.19 -4.91 -27.31
C TRP A 201 4.80 -5.96 -26.27
N TRP A 202 5.59 -7.04 -26.16
CA TRP A 202 5.34 -8.13 -25.22
C TRP A 202 5.37 -7.66 -23.77
N LYS A 203 6.33 -6.82 -23.41
CA LYS A 203 6.49 -6.30 -22.05
C LYS A 203 5.27 -5.49 -21.58
N GLN A 204 4.66 -4.72 -22.48
CA GLN A 204 3.45 -3.96 -22.17
C GLN A 204 2.25 -4.90 -21.93
N HIS A 205 2.07 -5.94 -22.75
CA HIS A 205 0.99 -6.92 -22.58
C HIS A 205 1.16 -7.73 -21.29
N LEU A 206 2.38 -8.11 -20.95
CA LEU A 206 2.69 -8.75 -19.67
C LEU A 206 2.28 -7.87 -18.49
N THR A 207 2.60 -6.57 -18.53
CA THR A 207 2.23 -5.65 -17.45
C THR A 207 0.70 -5.49 -17.35
N ARG A 208 -0.02 -5.49 -18.48
CA ARG A 208 -1.50 -5.47 -18.48
C ARG A 208 -2.09 -6.74 -17.88
N MET A 209 -1.50 -7.91 -18.16
CA MET A 209 -1.91 -9.18 -17.57
C MET A 209 -1.73 -9.18 -16.05
N GLN A 210 -0.60 -8.66 -15.55
CA GLN A 210 -0.35 -8.49 -14.11
C GLN A 210 -1.40 -7.57 -13.46
N LEU A 211 -1.77 -6.45 -14.11
CA LEU A 211 -2.82 -5.55 -13.62
C LEU A 211 -4.19 -6.24 -13.55
N LEU A 212 -4.56 -6.99 -14.60
CA LEU A 212 -5.82 -7.75 -14.61
C LEU A 212 -5.87 -8.81 -13.51
N GLN A 213 -4.76 -9.50 -13.25
CA GLN A 213 -4.64 -10.41 -12.11
C GLN A 213 -4.98 -9.70 -10.79
N PHE A 214 -4.37 -8.55 -10.50
CA PHE A 214 -4.61 -7.87 -9.23
C PHE A 214 -6.03 -7.31 -9.11
N ILE A 215 -6.62 -6.85 -10.20
CA ILE A 215 -8.03 -6.42 -10.25
C ILE A 215 -8.94 -7.61 -9.92
N HIS A 216 -8.73 -8.76 -10.58
CA HIS A 216 -9.51 -9.96 -10.31
C HIS A 216 -9.36 -10.42 -8.86
N LEU A 217 -8.12 -10.46 -8.32
CA LEU A 217 -7.89 -10.85 -6.93
C LEU A 217 -8.52 -9.87 -5.94
N ALA A 218 -8.52 -8.57 -6.23
CA ALA A 218 -9.21 -7.59 -5.39
C ALA A 218 -10.72 -7.85 -5.34
N PHE A 219 -11.36 -8.17 -6.47
CA PHE A 219 -12.77 -8.58 -6.45
C PHE A 219 -12.99 -9.93 -5.77
N HIS A 220 -12.14 -10.92 -6.05
CA HIS A 220 -12.23 -12.27 -5.47
C HIS A 220 -12.19 -12.23 -3.94
N PHE A 221 -11.27 -11.48 -3.32
CA PHE A 221 -11.24 -11.33 -1.87
C PHE A 221 -12.26 -10.32 -1.33
N GLY A 222 -12.55 -9.26 -2.09
CA GLY A 222 -13.47 -8.19 -1.67
C GLY A 222 -14.93 -8.63 -1.65
N ILE A 223 -15.38 -9.44 -2.62
CA ILE A 223 -16.78 -9.82 -2.72
C ILE A 223 -17.28 -10.56 -1.46
N PRO A 224 -16.67 -11.67 -1.01
CA PRO A 224 -17.11 -12.31 0.22
C PRO A 224 -16.89 -11.45 1.46
N LEU A 225 -15.81 -10.65 1.49
CA LEU A 225 -15.52 -9.77 2.62
C LEU A 225 -16.65 -8.78 2.89
N PHE A 226 -17.18 -8.16 1.83
CA PHE A 226 -18.19 -7.10 1.93
C PHE A 226 -19.64 -7.59 1.74
N PHE A 227 -19.86 -8.62 0.91
CA PHE A 227 -21.22 -9.02 0.49
C PHE A 227 -21.66 -10.40 1.01
N ASN A 228 -20.76 -11.29 1.41
CA ASN A 228 -21.13 -12.62 1.92
C ASN A 228 -20.89 -12.73 3.43
N ARG A 229 -21.92 -12.44 4.24
CA ARG A 229 -21.81 -12.47 5.70
C ARG A 229 -21.67 -13.87 6.28
N GLU A 230 -22.17 -14.87 5.57
CA GLU A 230 -22.18 -16.27 5.98
C GLU A 230 -20.92 -17.03 5.53
N CYS A 231 -20.02 -16.37 4.80
CA CYS A 231 -18.77 -16.98 4.39
C CYS A 231 -17.93 -17.35 5.62
N LYS A 232 -17.74 -18.66 5.82
CA LYS A 232 -16.98 -19.23 6.95
C LYS A 232 -15.46 -19.15 6.76
N PHE A 233 -14.98 -18.70 5.61
CA PHE A 233 -13.56 -18.43 5.43
C PHE A 233 -13.13 -17.27 6.36
N PRO A 234 -11.95 -17.31 7.00
CA PRO A 234 -11.59 -16.29 7.99
C PRO A 234 -11.51 -14.87 7.39
N ARG A 235 -12.33 -13.96 7.92
CA ARG A 235 -12.44 -12.57 7.45
C ARG A 235 -11.12 -11.79 7.54
N PHE A 236 -10.29 -12.09 8.53
CA PHE A 236 -8.96 -11.49 8.66
C PHE A 236 -8.12 -11.72 7.40
N TRP A 237 -8.00 -12.97 6.95
CA TRP A 237 -7.22 -13.33 5.76
C TRP A 237 -7.82 -12.77 4.47
N MET A 238 -9.16 -12.67 4.38
CA MET A 238 -9.81 -11.98 3.25
C MET A 238 -9.47 -10.48 3.22
N GLY A 239 -9.53 -9.81 4.37
CA GLY A 239 -9.16 -8.40 4.49
C GLY A 239 -7.70 -8.14 4.10
N VAL A 240 -6.78 -8.98 4.58
CA VAL A 240 -5.35 -8.91 4.22
C VAL A 240 -5.17 -9.12 2.71
N GLY A 241 -5.79 -10.16 2.13
CA GLY A 241 -5.72 -10.42 0.69
C GLY A 241 -6.27 -9.26 -0.16
N PHE A 242 -7.41 -8.69 0.24
CA PHE A 242 -8.03 -7.55 -0.42
C PHE A 242 -7.14 -6.30 -0.39
N LEU A 243 -6.68 -5.90 0.80
CA LEU A 243 -5.83 -4.72 0.96
C LEU A 243 -4.49 -4.88 0.24
N GLN A 244 -3.90 -6.09 0.29
CA GLN A 244 -2.66 -6.38 -0.42
C GLN A 244 -2.84 -6.30 -1.94
N ALA A 245 -3.95 -6.82 -2.48
CA ALA A 245 -4.25 -6.73 -3.90
C ALA A 245 -4.39 -5.27 -4.38
N LEU A 246 -5.08 -4.42 -3.60
CA LEU A 246 -5.19 -2.99 -3.90
C LEU A 246 -3.82 -2.28 -3.83
N PHE A 247 -3.01 -2.61 -2.83
CA PHE A 247 -1.69 -2.00 -2.67
C PHE A 247 -0.76 -2.32 -3.84
N ILE A 248 -0.65 -3.60 -4.21
CA ILE A 248 0.17 -4.02 -5.35
C ILE A 248 -0.40 -3.48 -6.67
N LEU A 249 -1.72 -3.44 -6.84
CA LEU A 249 -2.36 -2.81 -7.99
C LEU A 249 -1.93 -1.35 -8.12
N ALA A 250 -1.95 -0.58 -7.03
CA ALA A 250 -1.52 0.82 -7.04
C ALA A 250 -0.05 0.99 -7.47
N LEU A 251 0.86 0.14 -6.95
CA LEU A 251 2.27 0.19 -7.31
C LEU A 251 2.53 -0.22 -8.78
N PHE A 252 1.83 -1.24 -9.28
CA PHE A 252 1.94 -1.64 -10.69
C PHE A 252 1.31 -0.61 -11.64
N MET A 253 0.24 0.05 -11.22
CA MET A 253 -0.36 1.17 -11.98
C MET A 253 0.61 2.35 -12.08
N ASP A 254 1.25 2.74 -10.97
CA ASP A 254 2.30 3.77 -10.98
C ASP A 254 3.46 3.40 -11.91
N PHE A 255 3.94 2.15 -11.82
CA PHE A 255 4.96 1.63 -12.72
C PHE A 255 4.53 1.67 -14.20
N TYR A 256 3.29 1.27 -14.51
CA TYR A 256 2.76 1.25 -15.86
C TYR A 256 2.65 2.66 -16.45
N ILE A 257 2.13 3.61 -15.68
CA ILE A 257 2.00 5.02 -16.08
C ILE A 257 3.39 5.61 -16.38
N LYS A 258 4.35 5.44 -15.46
CA LYS A 258 5.71 5.99 -15.62
C LYS A 258 6.45 5.34 -16.80
N SER A 259 6.35 4.03 -16.95
CA SER A 259 7.16 3.27 -17.91
C SER A 259 6.62 3.31 -19.33
N TYR A 260 5.29 3.34 -19.52
CA TYR A 260 4.68 3.22 -20.84
C TYR A 260 3.95 4.49 -21.28
N ILE A 261 3.23 5.17 -20.39
CA ILE A 261 2.42 6.34 -20.78
C ILE A 261 3.31 7.60 -20.86
N VAL A 262 4.08 7.87 -19.80
CA VAL A 262 4.93 9.07 -19.71
C VAL A 262 6.13 8.96 -20.66
N LYS A 263 6.76 7.78 -20.77
CA LYS A 263 7.89 7.55 -21.68
C LYS A 263 7.50 7.66 -23.15
N ARG A 264 6.34 7.12 -23.55
CA ARG A 264 5.83 7.23 -24.93
C ARG A 264 5.59 8.69 -25.34
N LYS A 265 5.02 9.51 -24.44
CA LYS A 265 4.84 10.96 -24.68
C LYS A 265 6.15 11.71 -24.95
N LYS A 266 7.27 11.31 -24.34
CA LYS A 266 8.59 11.91 -24.60
C LYS A 266 9.20 11.49 -25.94
N GLN A 267 8.84 10.32 -26.46
CA GLN A 267 9.34 9.82 -27.75
C GLN A 267 8.52 10.35 -28.93
N THR A 268 7.26 10.73 -28.71
CA THR A 268 6.36 11.26 -29.75
C THR A 268 6.41 12.78 -29.92
N ILE A 269 7.25 13.52 -29.17
CA ILE A 269 7.45 14.97 -29.36
C ILE A 269 8.84 15.16 -29.99
N PRO A 270 8.95 15.34 -31.31
CA PRO A 270 10.17 15.83 -31.93
C PRO A 270 10.38 17.29 -31.51
N THR A 271 11.62 17.64 -31.15
CA THR A 271 12.07 19.04 -31.09
C THR A 271 12.08 19.61 -32.51
N ALA A 272 11.04 20.35 -32.89
CA ALA A 272 11.05 21.24 -34.05
C ALA A 272 10.02 22.37 -33.87
N ASN A 273 10.41 23.54 -34.35
CA ASN A 273 9.70 24.82 -34.32
C ASN A 273 8.32 24.77 -35.04
N GLN A 274 7.44 25.71 -34.65
CA GLN A 274 6.08 26.09 -35.10
C GLN A 274 5.68 25.83 -36.58
N PRO A 275 4.38 25.83 -37.00
CA PRO A 275 3.22 26.56 -36.44
C PRO A 275 1.88 25.79 -36.30
N VAL A 276 0.88 26.54 -35.85
CA VAL A 276 -0.51 26.18 -35.49
C VAL A 276 -1.28 25.55 -36.67
N LEU A 277 -1.98 24.43 -36.42
CA LEU A 277 -2.89 23.80 -37.39
C LEU A 277 -4.35 23.96 -36.95
N ASP A 278 -5.16 24.39 -37.90
CA ASP A 278 -6.57 24.79 -37.84
C ASP A 278 -7.53 23.64 -37.47
N ILE A 279 -8.56 23.95 -36.67
CA ILE A 279 -9.49 23.02 -36.00
C ILE A 279 -10.80 22.82 -36.79
N SER A 280 -10.88 23.33 -38.03
CA SER A 280 -12.11 23.30 -38.83
C SER A 280 -12.39 21.97 -39.55
N LEU A 281 -11.39 21.12 -39.80
CA LEU A 281 -11.54 19.94 -40.68
C LEU A 281 -11.93 18.62 -39.96
N THR A 282 -11.88 18.56 -38.63
CA THR A 282 -12.14 17.32 -37.86
C THR A 282 -13.62 17.04 -37.58
N ARG A 283 -14.53 17.96 -37.90
CA ARG A 283 -15.97 17.80 -37.61
C ARG A 283 -16.71 16.98 -38.67
N GLU A 284 -16.30 17.04 -39.94
CA GLU A 284 -17.00 16.32 -41.02
C GLU A 284 -16.70 14.82 -41.09
N LEU A 285 -15.52 14.38 -40.62
CA LEU A 285 -15.16 12.96 -40.63
C LEU A 285 -15.80 12.16 -39.48
N VAL A 286 -16.13 12.81 -38.36
CA VAL A 286 -16.74 12.15 -37.19
C VAL A 286 -18.25 11.95 -37.38
N VAL A 287 -18.92 12.86 -38.11
CA VAL A 287 -20.37 12.74 -38.36
C VAL A 287 -20.66 11.61 -39.36
N LYS A 288 -19.83 11.43 -40.40
CA LYS A 288 -20.01 10.37 -41.41
C LYS A 288 -19.80 8.95 -40.88
N TYR A 289 -19.12 8.77 -39.74
CA TYR A 289 -18.92 7.45 -39.13
C TYR A 289 -20.04 7.07 -38.15
N CYS A 290 -20.82 8.03 -37.65
CA CYS A 290 -21.94 7.78 -36.73
C CYS A 290 -23.25 7.40 -37.43
N GLU A 291 -23.40 7.66 -38.74
CA GLU A 291 -24.65 7.38 -39.47
C GLU A 291 -24.75 5.95 -40.04
N LYS A 292 -23.66 5.17 -40.06
CA LYS A 292 -23.63 3.84 -40.68
C LYS A 292 -23.72 2.65 -39.70
N SER A 293 -24.03 2.91 -38.43
CA SER A 293 -24.16 1.86 -37.39
C SER A 293 -25.62 1.59 -36.95
N SER A 294 -26.61 2.16 -37.64
CA SER A 294 -28.03 1.87 -37.40
C SER A 294 -28.55 0.94 -38.50
N ARG A 295 -28.46 -0.37 -38.25
CA ARG A 295 -29.33 -1.47 -38.76
C ARG A 295 -28.59 -2.81 -38.68
N ARG A 296 -28.74 -3.51 -37.55
CA ARG A 296 -28.84 -4.99 -37.49
C ARG A 296 -29.25 -5.41 -36.09
N THR A 297 -30.51 -5.79 -35.97
CA THR A 297 -31.11 -6.45 -34.80
C THR A 297 -30.63 -7.89 -34.71
N ARG A 298 -30.10 -8.29 -33.55
CA ARG A 298 -30.25 -9.66 -33.03
C ARG A 298 -30.27 -9.59 -31.50
N SER A 299 -31.44 -9.15 -31.04
CA SER A 299 -32.00 -9.35 -29.71
C SER A 299 -31.67 -10.76 -29.21
N ASP A 300 -30.97 -10.84 -28.08
CA ASP A 300 -30.85 -12.00 -27.14
C ASP A 300 -29.55 -11.90 -26.32
N ARG A 301 -28.49 -11.25 -26.84
CA ARG A 301 -27.25 -10.97 -26.08
C ARG A 301 -27.25 -9.65 -25.29
N LEU A 302 -28.11 -8.70 -25.65
CA LEU A 302 -28.18 -7.39 -24.99
C LEU A 302 -28.95 -7.44 -23.66
N PHE A 303 -29.85 -8.41 -23.47
CA PHE A 303 -30.64 -8.55 -22.24
C PHE A 303 -29.79 -9.07 -21.07
N SER A 304 -28.85 -9.99 -21.35
CA SER A 304 -27.88 -10.49 -20.37
C SER A 304 -26.89 -9.40 -19.91
N LEU A 305 -26.40 -8.55 -20.82
CA LEU A 305 -25.44 -7.50 -20.48
C LEU A 305 -26.06 -6.39 -19.62
N HIS A 306 -27.29 -5.95 -19.94
CA HIS A 306 -28.03 -4.97 -19.13
C HIS A 306 -28.42 -5.52 -17.76
N ALA A 307 -28.78 -6.79 -17.65
CA ALA A 307 -29.04 -7.43 -16.36
C ALA A 307 -27.77 -7.50 -15.49
N THR A 308 -26.62 -7.81 -16.09
CA THR A 308 -25.33 -7.86 -15.37
C THR A 308 -24.88 -6.47 -14.92
N MET A 309 -25.03 -5.45 -15.77
CA MET A 309 -24.75 -4.05 -15.41
C MET A 309 -25.73 -3.52 -14.34
N ALA A 310 -27.02 -3.86 -14.42
CA ALA A 310 -28.00 -3.50 -13.41
C ALA A 310 -27.71 -4.16 -12.05
N LEU A 311 -27.25 -5.42 -12.04
CA LEU A 311 -26.79 -6.09 -10.82
C LEU A 311 -25.53 -5.45 -10.24
N ILE A 312 -24.58 -5.04 -11.08
CA ILE A 312 -23.37 -4.32 -10.65
C ILE A 312 -23.74 -2.94 -10.08
N ILE A 313 -24.61 -2.18 -10.75
CA ILE A 313 -25.07 -0.87 -10.28
C ILE A 313 -25.85 -1.01 -8.98
N ARG A 314 -26.73 -2.02 -8.86
CA ARG A 314 -27.45 -2.31 -7.62
C ARG A 314 -26.52 -2.74 -6.49
N SER A 315 -25.48 -3.52 -6.79
CA SER A 315 -24.45 -3.91 -5.82
C SER A 315 -23.62 -2.71 -5.34
N ILE A 316 -23.23 -1.81 -6.25
CA ILE A 316 -22.54 -0.56 -5.92
C ILE A 316 -23.45 0.35 -5.09
N TYR A 317 -24.72 0.49 -5.47
CA TYR A 317 -25.70 1.30 -4.75
C TYR A 317 -25.97 0.76 -3.34
N ASN A 318 -26.13 -0.57 -3.20
CA ASN A 318 -26.30 -1.21 -1.90
C ASN A 318 -25.05 -1.09 -1.02
N GLY A 319 -23.85 -1.23 -1.60
CA GLY A 319 -22.59 -1.02 -0.89
C GLY A 319 -22.40 0.43 -0.43
N TYR A 320 -22.77 1.39 -1.29
CA TYR A 320 -22.81 2.80 -0.94
C TYR A 320 -23.78 3.06 0.21
N ASN A 321 -25.01 2.57 0.13
CA ASN A 321 -26.01 2.73 1.20
C ASN A 321 -25.53 2.12 2.51
N TYR A 322 -24.89 0.95 2.50
CA TYR A 322 -24.32 0.34 3.70
C TYR A 322 -23.21 1.19 4.33
N LEU A 323 -22.32 1.77 3.51
CA LEU A 323 -21.25 2.65 3.99
C LEU A 323 -21.79 3.97 4.56
N VAL A 324 -22.89 4.47 3.99
CA VAL A 324 -23.59 5.67 4.48
C VAL A 324 -24.32 5.35 5.79
N GLU A 325 -25.06 4.24 5.86
CA GLU A 325 -25.81 3.81 7.05
C GLU A 325 -24.90 3.55 8.27
N LYS A 326 -23.67 3.06 8.06
CA LYS A 326 -22.71 2.83 9.15
C LYS A 326 -21.95 4.08 9.61
N THR A 327 -22.26 5.25 9.04
CA THR A 327 -21.64 6.52 9.41
C THR A 327 -22.05 6.92 10.83
N ASP A 328 -21.15 7.53 11.57
CA ASP A 328 -21.45 8.14 12.86
C ASP A 328 -22.36 9.37 12.67
N ASP A 329 -23.57 9.34 13.23
CA ASP A 329 -24.57 10.39 13.04
C ASP A 329 -24.08 11.78 13.48
N ARG A 330 -23.15 11.82 14.45
CA ARG A 330 -22.59 13.05 15.02
C ARG A 330 -21.76 13.87 14.04
N ILE A 331 -21.39 13.30 12.89
CA ILE A 331 -20.55 13.97 11.88
C ILE A 331 -21.31 14.41 10.63
N LEU A 332 -22.61 14.13 10.53
CA LEU A 332 -23.39 14.36 9.30
C LEU A 332 -23.44 15.83 8.89
N ASP A 333 -23.49 16.74 9.87
CA ASP A 333 -23.53 18.19 9.63
C ASP A 333 -22.15 18.82 9.46
N LEU A 334 -21.07 18.05 9.63
CA LEU A 334 -19.71 18.58 9.56
C LEU A 334 -19.28 18.83 8.09
N PRO A 335 -18.76 20.02 7.78
CA PRO A 335 -18.21 20.32 6.46
C PRO A 335 -17.15 19.30 6.01
N LEU A 336 -17.11 19.03 4.69
CA LEU A 336 -16.25 18.05 4.03
C LEU A 336 -16.50 16.57 4.38
N LEU A 337 -17.25 16.29 5.45
CA LEU A 337 -17.61 14.94 5.87
C LEU A 337 -19.06 14.58 5.57
N ASN A 338 -19.90 15.54 5.15
CA ASN A 338 -21.30 15.32 4.76
C ASN A 338 -21.46 14.21 3.69
N SER A 339 -20.63 14.24 2.64
CA SER A 339 -20.65 13.25 1.55
C SER A 339 -19.44 12.32 1.62
N PHE A 340 -19.68 11.04 1.35
CA PHE A 340 -18.64 10.02 1.29
C PHE A 340 -17.60 10.34 0.19
N TRP A 341 -18.02 11.00 -0.88
CA TRP A 341 -17.19 11.25 -2.07
C TRP A 341 -16.30 12.49 -1.96
N THR A 342 -16.57 13.41 -1.04
CA THR A 342 -15.88 14.70 -0.97
C THR A 342 -14.37 14.54 -0.80
N VAL A 343 -13.93 13.75 0.19
CA VAL A 343 -12.49 13.55 0.47
C VAL A 343 -11.79 12.73 -0.63
N PRO A 344 -12.34 11.62 -1.15
CA PRO A 344 -11.80 10.94 -2.32
C PRO A 344 -11.63 11.85 -3.54
N LEU A 345 -12.58 12.75 -3.81
CA LEU A 345 -12.48 13.69 -4.93
C LEU A 345 -11.39 14.74 -4.69
N ILE A 346 -11.30 15.31 -3.48
CA ILE A 346 -10.24 16.26 -3.11
C ILE A 346 -8.86 15.61 -3.25
N THR A 347 -8.69 14.39 -2.71
CA THR A 347 -7.41 13.66 -2.76
C THR A 347 -7.07 13.21 -4.19
N GLY A 348 -8.06 12.81 -4.99
CA GLY A 348 -7.88 12.52 -6.42
C GLY A 348 -7.44 13.74 -7.22
N ALA A 349 -8.10 14.89 -7.01
CA ALA A 349 -7.73 16.17 -7.64
C ALA A 349 -6.32 16.62 -7.22
N TYR A 350 -6.00 16.49 -5.93
CA TYR A 350 -4.68 16.73 -5.37
C TYR A 350 -3.60 15.87 -6.03
N LEU A 351 -3.79 14.56 -6.12
CA LEU A 351 -2.84 13.64 -6.76
C LEU A 351 -2.64 13.96 -8.24
N TYR A 352 -3.74 14.25 -8.95
CA TYR A 352 -3.69 14.67 -10.35
C TYR A 352 -2.89 15.97 -10.53
N PHE A 353 -3.08 16.94 -9.64
CA PHE A 353 -2.34 18.19 -9.64
C PHE A 353 -0.84 17.95 -9.37
N VAL A 354 -0.50 17.30 -8.26
CA VAL A 354 0.89 17.18 -7.79
C VAL A 354 1.74 16.28 -8.68
N LEU A 355 1.16 15.19 -9.22
CA LEU A 355 1.92 14.21 -10.00
C LEU A 355 1.92 14.50 -11.51
N ASN A 356 0.98 15.29 -12.02
CA ASN A 356 0.78 15.44 -13.47
C ASN A 356 0.56 16.88 -13.92
N LEU A 357 -0.55 17.51 -13.54
CA LEU A 357 -0.93 18.83 -14.08
C LEU A 357 0.01 19.94 -13.63
N GLY A 358 0.28 20.04 -12.32
CA GLY A 358 1.13 21.08 -11.73
C GLY A 358 2.55 21.10 -12.30
N PRO A 359 3.29 19.98 -12.34
CA PRO A 359 4.62 19.94 -12.95
C PRO A 359 4.63 20.33 -14.44
N LYS A 360 3.57 20.01 -15.19
CA LYS A 360 3.43 20.44 -16.60
C LYS A 360 3.17 21.93 -16.75
N LEU A 361 2.27 22.49 -15.93
CA LEU A 361 1.99 23.92 -15.92
C LEU A 361 3.22 24.74 -15.53
N MET A 362 4.04 24.20 -14.62
CA MET A 362 5.26 24.84 -14.13
C MET A 362 6.49 24.62 -15.02
N ALA A 363 6.43 23.74 -16.03
CA ALA A 363 7.58 23.39 -16.86
C ALA A 363 8.23 24.64 -17.49
N ASN A 364 7.41 25.49 -18.11
CA ASN A 364 7.84 26.71 -18.82
C ASN A 364 7.62 28.01 -18.01
N ARG A 365 7.28 27.90 -16.72
CA ARG A 365 7.08 29.05 -15.84
C ARG A 365 8.22 29.18 -14.84
N LYS A 366 8.49 30.41 -14.40
CA LYS A 366 9.38 30.67 -13.26
C LYS A 366 8.72 30.20 -11.95
N PRO A 367 9.49 29.78 -10.93
CA PRO A 367 8.94 29.46 -9.60
C PRO A 367 8.15 30.63 -9.04
N PHE A 368 7.00 30.37 -8.42
CA PHE A 368 6.21 31.43 -7.78
C PHE A 368 6.88 31.91 -6.49
N GLU A 369 6.97 33.23 -6.32
CA GLU A 369 7.43 33.86 -5.08
C GLU A 369 6.26 34.01 -4.10
N MET A 370 6.10 33.00 -3.22
CA MET A 370 5.01 32.94 -2.24
C MET A 370 5.56 32.92 -0.81
N ARG A 371 6.65 33.65 -0.56
CA ARG A 371 7.35 33.62 0.73
C ARG A 371 6.42 33.97 1.89
N ASN A 372 5.73 35.11 1.79
CA ASN A 372 4.83 35.59 2.84
C ASN A 372 3.63 34.66 3.06
N LEU A 373 3.10 34.09 1.98
CA LEU A 373 2.03 33.08 2.06
C LEU A 373 2.47 31.84 2.82
N ILE A 374 3.66 31.30 2.54
CA ILE A 374 4.19 30.10 3.21
C ILE A 374 4.54 30.41 4.68
N ILE A 375 5.03 31.61 4.97
CA ILE A 375 5.23 32.07 6.35
C ILE A 375 3.90 32.07 7.11
N GLY A 376 2.87 32.71 6.56
CA GLY A 376 1.54 32.75 7.17
C GLY A 376 0.94 31.35 7.35
N TYR A 377 1.04 30.51 6.32
CA TYR A 377 0.60 29.12 6.35
C TYR A 377 1.28 28.33 7.48
N ASN A 378 2.61 28.40 7.59
CA ASN A 378 3.34 27.68 8.63
C ASN A 378 2.98 28.19 10.04
N LEU A 379 2.79 29.50 10.22
CA LEU A 379 2.36 30.07 11.51
C LEU A 379 0.95 29.60 11.90
N VAL A 380 0.01 29.59 10.95
CA VAL A 380 -1.34 29.04 11.17
C VAL A 380 -1.26 27.56 11.53
N GLN A 381 -0.46 26.78 10.80
CA GLN A 381 -0.23 25.37 11.11
C GLN A 381 0.33 25.18 12.53
N VAL A 382 1.33 25.96 12.95
CA VAL A 382 1.88 25.91 14.31
C VAL A 382 0.81 26.24 15.34
N ALA A 383 0.08 27.34 15.16
CA ALA A 383 -0.94 27.79 16.11
C ALA A 383 -2.06 26.75 16.27
N VAL A 384 -2.62 26.23 15.18
CA VAL A 384 -3.73 25.28 15.22
C VAL A 384 -3.29 23.91 15.76
N ASN A 385 -2.09 23.41 15.38
CA ASN A 385 -1.56 22.17 15.93
C ASN A 385 -1.27 22.30 17.44
N ALA A 386 -0.65 23.40 17.88
CA ALA A 386 -0.35 23.65 19.28
C ALA A 386 -1.63 23.81 20.12
N PHE A 387 -2.62 24.54 19.61
CA PHE A 387 -3.94 24.67 20.24
C PHE A 387 -4.63 23.30 20.37
N THR A 388 -4.66 22.51 19.30
CA THR A 388 -5.29 21.18 19.31
C THR A 388 -4.60 20.24 20.29
N PHE A 389 -3.26 20.28 20.36
CA PHE A 389 -2.51 19.53 21.35
C PHE A 389 -2.81 20.01 22.79
N GLY A 390 -2.86 21.31 23.03
CA GLY A 390 -3.24 21.88 24.33
C GLY A 390 -4.64 21.44 24.79
N MET A 391 -5.61 21.44 23.87
CA MET A 391 -6.95 20.95 24.13
C MET A 391 -6.99 19.43 24.35
N ALA A 392 -6.14 18.65 23.69
CA ALA A 392 -6.00 17.22 23.96
C ALA A 392 -5.41 16.95 25.36
N ILE A 393 -4.45 17.76 25.82
CA ILE A 393 -3.96 17.69 27.21
C ILE A 393 -5.05 18.09 28.21
N TYR A 394 -5.85 19.11 27.91
CA TYR A 394 -7.02 19.47 28.72
C TYR A 394 -8.02 18.31 28.81
N TYR A 395 -8.32 17.63 27.70
CA TYR A 395 -9.16 16.43 27.68
C TYR A 395 -8.61 15.33 28.61
N LEU A 396 -7.31 15.03 28.54
CA LEU A 396 -6.67 14.02 29.41
C LEU A 396 -6.66 14.39 30.89
N ARG A 397 -6.73 15.69 31.23
CA ARG A 397 -6.82 16.14 32.63
C ARG A 397 -8.26 16.11 33.15
N LYS A 398 -9.23 16.42 32.29
CA LYS A 398 -10.65 16.47 32.66
C LYS A 398 -11.28 15.08 32.72
N TYR A 399 -10.89 14.16 31.84
CA TYR A 399 -11.50 12.84 31.71
C TYR A 399 -10.49 11.71 31.92
N THR A 400 -10.95 10.58 32.42
CA THR A 400 -10.13 9.39 32.59
C THR A 400 -9.87 8.73 31.24
N TYR A 401 -8.61 8.76 30.80
CA TYR A 401 -8.16 8.09 29.57
C TYR A 401 -7.26 6.92 29.90
N SER A 402 -7.59 5.75 29.35
CA SER A 402 -6.77 4.55 29.49
C SER A 402 -5.72 4.51 28.38
N PHE A 403 -4.46 4.75 28.77
CA PHE A 403 -3.29 4.61 27.90
C PHE A 403 -2.97 3.16 27.52
N VAL A 404 -3.67 2.18 28.10
CA VAL A 404 -3.53 0.76 27.76
C VAL A 404 -4.52 0.39 26.68
N CYS A 405 -5.77 0.80 26.86
CA CYS A 405 -6.87 0.48 25.99
C CYS A 405 -7.99 1.49 26.25
N GLN A 406 -8.26 2.35 25.26
CA GLN A 406 -9.40 3.24 25.30
C GLN A 406 -10.53 2.69 24.40
N PRO A 407 -11.71 2.37 24.96
CA PRO A 407 -12.86 1.91 24.17
C PRO A 407 -13.39 3.03 23.26
N LEU A 408 -14.09 2.64 22.19
CA LEU A 408 -14.82 3.60 21.37
C LEU A 408 -16.17 3.89 22.00
N ILE A 409 -16.43 5.14 22.36
CA ILE A 409 -17.73 5.59 22.89
C ILE A 409 -18.41 6.45 21.82
N ARG A 410 -19.67 6.15 21.52
CA ARG A 410 -20.49 6.84 20.50
C ARG A 410 -21.78 7.39 21.07
N ASP A 411 -21.64 8.19 22.10
CA ASP A 411 -22.71 8.94 22.76
C ASP A 411 -22.58 10.44 22.47
N THR A 412 -23.58 11.19 22.91
CA THR A 412 -23.63 12.66 22.83
C THR A 412 -23.12 13.32 24.11
N SER A 413 -22.41 12.59 24.97
CA SER A 413 -21.80 13.14 26.18
C SER A 413 -20.74 14.20 25.86
N GLU A 414 -20.49 15.08 26.84
CA GLU A 414 -19.53 16.17 26.67
C GLU A 414 -18.11 15.65 26.33
N GLN A 415 -17.69 14.54 26.94
CA GLN A 415 -16.41 13.89 26.67
C GLN A 415 -16.32 13.45 25.20
N SER A 416 -17.30 12.70 24.74
CA SER A 416 -17.34 12.10 23.41
C SER A 416 -17.43 13.16 22.30
N MET A 417 -18.23 14.21 22.54
CA MET A 417 -18.34 15.35 21.63
C MET A 417 -17.07 16.20 21.60
N LEU A 418 -16.37 16.36 22.72
CA LEU A 418 -15.07 17.03 22.75
C LEU A 418 -14.02 16.24 21.97
N GLU A 419 -13.96 14.92 22.16
CA GLU A 419 -13.07 14.03 21.43
C GLU A 419 -13.32 14.06 19.92
N LEU A 420 -14.60 14.03 19.51
CA LEU A 420 -15.02 14.16 18.12
C LEU A 420 -14.61 15.53 17.54
N ARG A 421 -14.83 16.64 18.26
CA ARG A 421 -14.40 17.98 17.82
C ARG A 421 -12.89 18.06 17.63
N LEU A 422 -12.11 17.47 18.54
CA LEU A 422 -10.65 17.41 18.40
C LEU A 422 -10.23 16.55 17.20
N GLY A 423 -10.89 15.41 16.98
CA GLY A 423 -10.72 14.58 15.79
C GLY A 423 -11.06 15.33 14.51
N TYR A 424 -12.11 16.16 14.52
CA TYR A 424 -12.50 16.96 13.37
C TYR A 424 -11.48 18.04 13.03
N VAL A 425 -10.98 18.77 14.03
CA VAL A 425 -9.89 19.75 13.83
C VAL A 425 -8.63 19.04 13.29
N TYR A 426 -8.30 17.86 13.83
CA TYR A 426 -7.22 17.03 13.31
C TYR A 426 -7.42 16.64 11.84
N PHE A 427 -8.62 16.23 11.45
CA PHE A 427 -8.97 15.92 10.07
C PHE A 427 -8.78 17.14 9.16
N LEU A 428 -9.26 18.32 9.56
CA LEU A 428 -9.06 19.56 8.80
C LEU A 428 -7.59 19.89 8.63
N LEU A 429 -6.76 19.68 9.66
CA LEU A 429 -5.31 19.82 9.57
C LEU A 429 -4.72 18.89 8.50
N LYS A 430 -5.15 17.62 8.41
CA LYS A 430 -4.64 16.70 7.37
C LYS A 430 -5.04 17.12 5.94
N ILE A 431 -6.21 17.75 5.78
CA ILE A 431 -6.59 18.37 4.50
C ILE A 431 -5.71 19.59 4.20
N LEU A 432 -5.45 20.43 5.20
CA LEU A 432 -4.57 21.59 5.08
C LEU A 432 -3.12 21.21 4.76
N ASP A 433 -2.63 20.08 5.30
CA ASP A 433 -1.30 19.53 5.05
C ASP A 433 -1.08 19.17 3.56
N LEU A 434 -2.15 18.95 2.77
CA LEU A 434 -2.02 18.70 1.32
C LEU A 434 -1.42 19.91 0.57
N ALA A 435 -1.58 21.12 1.12
CA ALA A 435 -1.04 22.34 0.53
C ALA A 435 0.50 22.35 0.47
N ASP A 436 1.19 21.65 1.37
CA ASP A 436 2.67 21.58 1.39
C ASP A 436 3.26 21.14 0.05
N THR A 437 2.74 20.01 -0.45
CA THR A 437 3.08 19.46 -1.75
C THR A 437 2.74 20.40 -2.90
N VAL A 438 1.62 21.12 -2.81
CA VAL A 438 1.22 22.11 -3.82
C VAL A 438 2.26 23.24 -3.86
N PHE A 439 2.69 23.75 -2.70
CA PHE A 439 3.75 24.74 -2.61
C PHE A 439 5.08 24.23 -3.18
N PHE A 440 5.45 22.97 -2.96
CA PHE A 440 6.66 22.39 -3.57
C PHE A 440 6.61 22.37 -5.10
N VAL A 441 5.47 22.01 -5.68
CA VAL A 441 5.27 21.99 -7.13
C VAL A 441 5.34 23.40 -7.71
N LEU A 442 4.61 24.36 -7.11
CA LEU A 442 4.58 25.76 -7.55
C LEU A 442 5.94 26.48 -7.40
N ARG A 443 6.80 26.01 -6.48
CA ARG A 443 8.18 26.49 -6.32
C ARG A 443 9.22 25.71 -7.13
N LYS A 444 8.80 24.75 -7.95
CA LYS A 444 9.68 23.84 -8.72
C LYS A 444 10.69 23.07 -7.85
N LYS A 445 10.35 22.81 -6.58
CA LYS A 445 11.18 22.03 -5.64
C LYS A 445 10.83 20.53 -5.73
N GLN A 446 10.92 19.96 -6.93
CA GLN A 446 10.44 18.59 -7.21
C GLN A 446 11.20 17.50 -6.44
N SER A 447 12.43 17.77 -5.99
CA SER A 447 13.19 16.87 -5.10
C SER A 447 12.49 16.61 -3.75
N HIS A 448 11.61 17.52 -3.32
CA HIS A 448 10.84 17.39 -2.08
C HIS A 448 9.54 16.61 -2.28
N VAL A 449 9.03 16.50 -3.52
CA VAL A 449 7.85 15.69 -3.88
C VAL A 449 8.28 14.23 -4.00
N SER A 450 8.69 13.67 -2.86
CA SER A 450 9.10 12.26 -2.74
C SER A 450 7.89 11.34 -2.60
N PHE A 451 8.08 10.06 -2.92
CA PHE A 451 7.06 9.03 -2.68
C PHE A 451 6.59 9.02 -1.23
N LEU A 452 7.54 9.08 -0.28
CA LEU A 452 7.28 9.15 1.17
C LEU A 452 6.26 10.25 1.50
N HIS A 453 6.51 11.45 1.00
CA HIS A 453 5.71 12.62 1.32
C HIS A 453 4.32 12.56 0.68
N VAL A 454 4.22 12.26 -0.62
CA VAL A 454 2.92 12.15 -1.31
C VAL A 454 2.08 10.99 -0.73
N TYR A 455 2.70 9.84 -0.48
CA TYR A 455 2.03 8.69 0.13
C TYR A 455 1.47 9.04 1.51
N HIS A 456 2.29 9.59 2.40
CA HIS A 456 1.89 9.97 3.75
C HIS A 456 0.73 10.99 3.75
N HIS A 457 0.86 12.09 3.01
CA HIS A 457 -0.17 13.13 2.99
C HIS A 457 -1.50 12.61 2.41
N THR A 458 -1.44 11.75 1.40
CA THR A 458 -2.64 11.14 0.80
C THR A 458 -3.31 10.15 1.75
N ILE A 459 -2.55 9.20 2.31
CA ILE A 459 -3.13 8.15 3.16
C ILE A 459 -3.68 8.75 4.45
N MET A 460 -3.00 9.72 5.06
CA MET A 460 -3.45 10.37 6.29
C MET A 460 -4.75 11.15 6.09
N ALA A 461 -4.91 11.85 4.95
CA ALA A 461 -6.16 12.55 4.62
C ALA A 461 -7.35 11.59 4.43
N ILE A 462 -7.14 10.49 3.68
CA ILE A 462 -8.19 9.48 3.47
C ILE A 462 -8.50 8.74 4.76
N SER A 463 -7.49 8.31 5.52
CA SER A 463 -7.69 7.58 6.76
C SER A 463 -8.33 8.44 7.84
N ALA A 464 -7.96 9.72 7.94
CA ALA A 464 -8.59 10.64 8.89
C ALA A 464 -10.09 10.82 8.59
N ALA A 465 -10.47 10.92 7.31
CA ALA A 465 -11.88 10.98 6.93
C ALA A 465 -12.64 9.70 7.29
N LEU A 466 -12.05 8.53 7.02
CA LEU A 466 -12.64 7.23 7.38
C LEU A 466 -12.73 7.05 8.90
N PHE A 467 -11.73 7.51 9.65
CA PHE A 467 -11.77 7.48 11.11
C PHE A 467 -12.84 8.41 11.66
N MET A 468 -12.97 9.63 11.14
CA MET A 468 -14.07 10.50 11.55
C MET A 468 -15.44 9.90 11.24
N ARG A 469 -15.56 9.21 10.10
CA ARG A 469 -16.84 8.65 9.65
C ARG A 469 -17.27 7.40 10.44
N TYR A 470 -16.33 6.60 10.95
CA TYR A 470 -16.64 5.32 11.56
C TYR A 470 -16.11 5.13 12.99
N LEU A 471 -15.08 5.87 13.40
CA LEU A 471 -14.27 5.58 14.59
C LEU A 471 -13.77 6.88 15.24
N ALA A 472 -14.64 7.89 15.33
CA ALA A 472 -14.32 9.19 15.90
C ALA A 472 -14.07 9.05 17.41
N GLY A 473 -12.80 8.82 17.78
CA GLY A 473 -12.32 8.72 19.16
C GLY A 473 -11.74 7.36 19.54
N GLY A 474 -11.72 7.09 20.84
CA GLY A 474 -11.20 5.88 21.47
C GLY A 474 -9.67 5.77 21.40
N HIS A 475 -9.19 4.57 21.12
CA HIS A 475 -7.76 4.26 21.11
C HIS A 475 -6.95 5.11 20.10
N CYS A 476 -7.60 5.57 19.02
CA CYS A 476 -6.99 6.42 18.00
C CYS A 476 -6.75 7.88 18.43
N PHE A 477 -7.35 8.35 19.53
CA PHE A 477 -7.12 9.70 20.06
C PHE A 477 -5.63 10.01 20.27
N MET A 478 -4.88 9.04 20.79
CA MET A 478 -3.45 9.15 21.04
C MET A 478 -2.64 9.49 19.77
N LEU A 479 -3.06 8.95 18.62
CA LEU A 479 -2.42 9.24 17.33
C LEU A 479 -2.59 10.70 16.96
N GLY A 480 -3.82 11.23 17.07
CA GLY A 480 -4.11 12.63 16.79
C GLY A 480 -3.30 13.56 17.70
N MET A 481 -3.33 13.30 19.00
CA MET A 481 -2.62 14.11 19.99
C MET A 481 -1.10 14.16 19.76
N LEU A 482 -0.44 13.02 19.58
CA LEU A 482 1.01 13.03 19.38
C LEU A 482 1.40 13.59 18.00
N ASN A 483 0.59 13.37 16.98
CA ASN A 483 0.86 13.92 15.66
C ASN A 483 0.75 15.45 15.65
N THR A 484 -0.21 16.05 16.35
CA THR A 484 -0.32 17.53 16.43
C THR A 484 0.84 18.14 17.20
N LEU A 485 1.35 17.50 18.26
CA LEU A 485 2.58 17.94 18.93
C LEU A 485 3.77 17.98 17.96
N VAL A 486 4.01 16.87 17.25
CA VAL A 486 5.15 16.78 16.33
C VAL A 486 4.98 17.71 15.13
N HIS A 487 3.76 17.87 14.61
CA HIS A 487 3.48 18.81 13.53
C HIS A 487 3.67 20.26 13.98
N ALA A 488 3.31 20.63 15.22
CA ALA A 488 3.60 21.96 15.75
C ALA A 488 5.12 22.25 15.73
N VAL A 489 5.95 21.30 16.17
CA VAL A 489 7.41 21.43 16.13
C VAL A 489 7.94 21.47 14.68
N MET A 490 7.42 20.61 13.80
CA MET A 490 7.87 20.52 12.41
C MET A 490 7.56 21.79 11.61
N TYR A 491 6.32 22.32 11.71
CA TYR A 491 5.94 23.55 11.02
C TYR A 491 6.62 24.78 11.62
N PHE A 492 6.94 24.76 12.92
CA PHE A 492 7.75 25.81 13.53
C PHE A 492 9.17 25.83 12.96
N TYR A 493 9.77 24.65 12.78
CA TYR A 493 11.03 24.52 12.04
C TYR A 493 10.91 25.06 10.61
N PHE A 494 9.86 24.69 9.85
CA PHE A 494 9.66 25.21 8.50
C PHE A 494 9.46 26.73 8.44
N PHE A 495 8.72 27.31 9.39
CA PHE A 495 8.61 28.76 9.55
C PHE A 495 9.99 29.40 9.73
N LEU A 496 10.81 28.89 10.66
CA LEU A 496 12.13 29.45 10.94
C LEU A 496 13.10 29.31 9.79
N THR A 497 13.03 28.25 8.99
CA THR A 497 13.85 28.12 7.77
C THR A 497 13.61 29.23 6.75
N ILE A 498 12.46 29.91 6.81
CA ILE A 498 12.09 30.99 5.87
C ILE A 498 12.24 32.37 6.53
N TYR A 499 11.90 32.51 7.82
CA TYR A 499 11.96 33.79 8.53
C TYR A 499 13.36 34.13 9.02
N ARG A 500 14.05 33.18 9.68
CA ARG A 500 15.40 33.35 10.24
C ARG A 500 16.28 32.15 9.85
N PRO A 501 16.72 32.07 8.58
CA PRO A 501 17.52 30.94 8.09
C PRO A 501 18.83 30.74 8.86
N GLU A 502 19.39 31.80 9.45
CA GLU A 502 20.61 31.75 10.27
C GLU A 502 20.50 30.80 11.47
N LEU A 503 19.32 30.76 12.13
CA LEU A 503 19.07 29.87 13.27
C LEU A 503 18.93 28.40 12.87
N THR A 504 18.54 28.14 11.62
CA THR A 504 18.25 26.79 11.10
C THR A 504 19.34 26.24 10.18
N ARG A 505 20.42 27.01 9.97
CA ARG A 505 21.58 26.62 9.14
C ARG A 505 22.34 25.41 9.71
N SER A 506 22.27 25.17 11.02
CA SER A 506 22.90 24.01 11.64
C SER A 506 22.11 22.73 11.32
N ALA A 507 22.80 21.70 10.81
CA ALA A 507 22.19 20.41 10.46
C ALA A 507 21.63 19.65 11.69
N THR A 508 21.96 20.10 12.91
CA THR A 508 21.55 19.48 14.17
C THR A 508 20.05 19.60 14.40
N TRP A 509 19.43 20.74 14.10
CA TRP A 509 18.01 20.94 14.42
C TRP A 509 17.09 20.08 13.55
N LYS A 510 17.39 20.02 12.25
CA LYS A 510 16.70 19.14 11.31
C LYS A 510 16.79 17.66 11.71
N ARG A 511 17.96 17.24 12.23
CA ARG A 511 18.19 15.89 12.76
C ARG A 511 17.29 15.60 13.95
N TYR A 512 17.18 16.51 14.91
CA TYR A 512 16.30 16.35 16.08
C TYR A 512 14.81 16.30 15.72
N VAL A 513 14.36 17.12 14.77
CA VAL A 513 12.97 17.03 14.25
C VAL A 513 12.71 15.64 13.66
N THR A 514 13.66 15.10 12.89
CA THR A 514 13.53 13.75 12.31
C THR A 514 13.51 12.66 13.39
N ILE A 515 14.34 12.79 14.43
CA ILE A 515 14.35 11.85 15.58
C ILE A 515 13.03 11.91 16.34
N LEU A 516 12.47 13.11 16.55
CA LEU A 516 11.18 13.29 17.20
C LEU A 516 10.05 12.59 16.43
N GLN A 517 10.03 12.73 15.09
CA GLN A 517 9.07 12.02 14.23
C GLN A 517 9.23 10.50 14.32
N MET A 518 10.46 9.99 14.34
CA MET A 518 10.71 8.56 14.54
C MET A 518 10.22 8.11 15.93
N ALA A 519 10.57 8.83 17.00
CA ALA A 519 10.11 8.50 18.35
C ALA A 519 8.58 8.44 18.45
N GLN A 520 7.87 9.36 17.79
CA GLN A 520 6.41 9.34 17.69
C GLN A 520 5.91 8.03 17.05
N PHE A 521 6.45 7.64 15.89
CA PHE A 521 6.03 6.40 15.23
C PHE A 521 6.36 5.14 16.04
N THR A 522 7.50 5.09 16.75
CA THR A 522 7.83 3.99 17.68
C THR A 522 6.78 3.88 18.76
N TYR A 523 6.48 5.00 19.43
CA TYR A 523 5.54 5.01 20.54
C TYR A 523 4.14 4.62 20.06
N LEU A 524 3.68 5.15 18.92
CA LEU A 524 2.38 4.80 18.37
C LEU A 524 2.30 3.33 17.98
N ALA A 525 3.34 2.77 17.35
CA ALA A 525 3.38 1.33 17.08
C ALA A 525 3.22 0.51 18.37
N PHE A 526 3.95 0.88 19.43
CA PHE A 526 3.81 0.24 20.74
C PHE A 526 2.40 0.41 21.32
N HIS A 527 1.83 1.63 21.31
CA HIS A 527 0.50 1.94 21.84
C HIS A 527 -0.60 1.12 21.16
N PHE A 528 -0.54 0.94 19.83
CA PHE A 528 -1.54 0.16 19.10
C PHE A 528 -1.34 -1.36 19.23
N PHE A 529 -0.11 -1.85 19.33
CA PHE A 529 0.14 -3.28 19.55
C PHE A 529 -0.04 -3.71 21.00
N ARG A 530 0.12 -2.81 21.98
CA ARG A 530 0.05 -3.14 23.40
C ARG A 530 -1.27 -3.83 23.82
N PRO A 531 -2.48 -3.30 23.53
CA PRO A 531 -3.71 -4.02 23.88
C PRO A 531 -3.84 -5.39 23.20
N ILE A 532 -3.34 -5.52 21.97
CA ILE A 532 -3.34 -6.79 21.21
C ILE A 532 -2.41 -7.81 21.90
N VAL A 533 -1.18 -7.41 22.20
CA VAL A 533 -0.16 -8.27 22.83
C VAL A 533 -0.56 -8.64 24.26
N LEU A 534 -1.22 -7.72 24.99
CA LEU A 534 -1.72 -8.00 26.34
C LEU A 534 -3.02 -8.80 26.33
N GLY A 535 -3.65 -9.03 25.18
CA GLY A 535 -4.92 -9.78 25.08
C GLY A 535 -6.09 -9.08 25.74
N ILE A 536 -6.03 -7.75 25.87
CA ILE A 536 -7.08 -6.97 26.52
C ILE A 536 -8.20 -6.75 25.52
N ASP A 537 -9.42 -7.16 25.87
CA ASP A 537 -10.62 -6.84 25.11
C ASP A 537 -10.96 -5.35 25.26
N CYS A 538 -10.27 -4.57 24.43
CA CYS A 538 -10.65 -3.22 24.14
C CYS A 538 -11.86 -3.28 23.24
N ASN A 539 -13.00 -2.74 23.68
CA ASN A 539 -14.21 -2.55 22.86
C ASN A 539 -13.96 -1.51 21.75
N TYR A 540 -12.94 -1.78 20.94
CA TYR A 540 -12.36 -0.98 19.89
C TYR A 540 -11.89 -1.98 18.81
N PRO A 541 -12.14 -1.74 17.51
CA PRO A 541 -11.89 -2.77 16.50
C PRO A 541 -10.41 -3.18 16.40
N ARG A 542 -10.09 -4.44 16.72
CA ARG A 542 -8.72 -4.98 16.64
C ARG A 542 -8.10 -4.85 15.25
N VAL A 543 -8.91 -4.95 14.20
CA VAL A 543 -8.46 -4.77 12.80
C VAL A 543 -7.84 -3.39 12.58
N ILE A 544 -8.43 -2.36 13.20
CA ILE A 544 -7.97 -0.99 13.08
C ILE A 544 -6.67 -0.79 13.87
N MET A 545 -6.57 -1.39 15.07
CA MET A 545 -5.33 -1.37 15.83
C MET A 545 -4.18 -2.03 15.06
N TRP A 546 -4.41 -3.17 14.42
CA TRP A 546 -3.42 -3.82 13.55
C TRP A 546 -3.03 -2.93 12.37
N PHE A 547 -4.01 -2.37 11.67
CA PHE A 547 -3.77 -1.49 10.52
C PHE A 547 -2.92 -0.28 10.91
N VAL A 548 -3.30 0.44 11.97
CA VAL A 548 -2.58 1.63 12.44
C VAL A 548 -1.21 1.26 13.01
N GLY A 549 -1.10 0.15 13.75
CA GLY A 549 0.19 -0.35 14.27
C GLY A 549 1.18 -0.67 13.15
N VAL A 550 0.75 -1.45 12.14
CA VAL A 550 1.57 -1.79 10.98
C VAL A 550 1.94 -0.54 10.18
N GLN A 551 0.99 0.40 10.00
CA GLN A 551 1.26 1.66 9.32
C GLN A 551 2.36 2.48 10.04
N ASN A 552 2.34 2.53 11.37
CA ASN A 552 3.38 3.23 12.13
C ASN A 552 4.75 2.53 12.03
N VAL A 553 4.80 1.20 11.99
CA VAL A 553 6.04 0.44 11.70
C VAL A 553 6.55 0.75 10.29
N PHE A 554 5.66 0.82 9.30
CA PHE A 554 6.03 1.19 7.94
C PHE A 554 6.61 2.61 7.87
N MET A 555 5.96 3.58 8.51
CA MET A 555 6.44 4.97 8.60
C MET A 555 7.80 5.04 9.31
N MET A 556 8.00 4.28 10.38
CA MET A 556 9.30 4.15 11.06
C MET A 556 10.40 3.70 10.10
N ILE A 557 10.18 2.62 9.33
CA ILE A 557 11.17 2.08 8.40
C ILE A 557 11.54 3.12 7.33
N MET A 558 10.54 3.81 6.77
CA MET A 558 10.80 4.84 5.75
C MET A 558 11.57 6.04 6.30
N PHE A 559 11.23 6.51 7.51
CA PHE A 559 11.94 7.62 8.15
C PHE A 559 13.35 7.21 8.60
N ALA A 560 13.56 5.96 9.02
CA ALA A 560 14.89 5.42 9.31
C ALA A 560 15.77 5.35 8.05
N ASP A 561 15.23 4.92 6.90
CA ASP A 561 15.95 4.94 5.63
C ASP A 561 16.25 6.38 5.16
N PHE A 562 15.29 7.30 5.30
CA PHE A 562 15.53 8.73 5.05
C PHE A 562 16.65 9.27 5.94
N TYR A 563 16.59 9.03 7.25
CA TYR A 563 17.59 9.48 8.22
C TYR A 563 18.99 8.93 7.88
N ARG A 564 19.08 7.64 7.53
CA ARG A 564 20.32 7.01 7.13
C ARG A 564 20.91 7.63 5.86
N ARG A 565 20.09 7.90 4.84
CA ARG A 565 20.53 8.51 3.57
C ARG A 565 20.91 9.98 3.75
N ALA A 566 20.14 10.72 4.53
CA ALA A 566 20.32 12.16 4.70
C ALA A 566 21.47 12.53 5.64
N TYR A 567 21.65 11.78 6.75
CA TYR A 567 22.58 12.16 7.82
C TYR A 567 23.77 11.21 7.99
N LEU A 568 23.61 9.90 7.75
CA LEU A 568 24.69 8.92 8.01
C LEU A 568 25.58 8.66 6.80
N ARG A 569 25.06 8.78 5.57
CA ARG A 569 25.80 8.40 4.34
C ARG A 569 26.56 9.56 3.67
N ASN A 570 26.26 10.82 4.00
CA ASN A 570 26.91 12.01 3.43
C ASN A 570 27.31 13.03 4.53
N PRO A 571 28.29 12.73 5.40
CA PRO A 571 28.72 13.69 6.43
C PRO A 571 29.41 14.96 5.86
N ASN A 572 29.98 14.91 4.64
CA ASN A 572 30.90 15.95 4.13
C ASN A 572 30.44 16.73 2.88
N LYS A 573 29.15 16.74 2.51
CA LYS A 573 28.67 17.66 1.45
C LYS A 573 28.09 18.91 2.10
N PRO A 574 28.62 20.13 1.85
CA PRO A 574 27.93 21.35 2.25
C PRO A 574 26.55 21.34 1.57
N HIS A 575 25.50 21.40 2.38
CA HIS A 575 24.12 21.41 1.91
C HIS A 575 23.87 22.68 1.11
N LYS A 576 23.94 22.61 -0.22
CA LYS A 576 23.48 23.69 -1.10
C LYS A 576 21.94 23.74 -1.07
N HIS A 577 21.41 24.93 -0.75
CA HIS A 577 19.99 25.29 -0.60
C HIS A 577 19.17 25.25 -1.91
#